data_AF-A0A6M0FUR5-F1
#
_entry.id   AF-A0A6M0FUR5-F1
#
_cell.length_a   1.000
_cell.length_b   1.000
_cell.length_c   1.000
_cell.angle_alpha   90.00
_cell.angle_beta   90.00
_cell.angle_gamma   90.00
#
_symmetry.space_group_name_H-M   'P 1'
#
loop_
_entity.id
_entity.type
_entity.pdbx_description
1 polymer ?
#
loop_
_entity_poly.entity_id
_entity_poly.type
_entity_poly.pdbx_seq_one_letter_code
_entity_poly.pdbx_strand_id
1 'polypeptide(L)'
;MMKNGQCPKCGERNVRSNTNRKFPALNTITLGSGTCDKRYAPLDTYICGSCGYVESYVAKPEDLNYIQEQWALVQVNSGLPIVLVKQAQATTNGEVCH
;
A
#
# COMPACT_ATOMS: atom_id res chain seq x y z
N MET A 1 -9.40 5.92 13.65
CA MET A 1 -8.98 5.86 12.23
C MET A 1 -9.49 7.09 11.53
N MET A 2 -8.70 7.69 10.63
CA MET A 2 -9.05 8.97 9.99
C MET A 2 -10.33 8.91 9.14
N LYS A 3 -10.80 7.69 8.78
CA LYS A 3 -12.11 7.47 8.14
C LYS A 3 -13.30 8.03 8.93
N ASN A 4 -13.18 8.22 10.25
CA ASN A 4 -14.23 8.86 11.07
C ASN A 4 -14.10 10.40 11.12
N GLY A 5 -13.18 10.98 10.36
CA GLY A 5 -12.91 12.42 10.34
C GLY A 5 -12.02 12.93 11.48
N GLN A 6 -11.48 12.06 12.34
CA GLN A 6 -10.61 12.44 13.45
C GLN A 6 -9.19 11.87 13.28
N CYS A 7 -8.19 12.74 13.46
CA CYS A 7 -6.79 12.35 13.46
C CYS A 7 -6.46 11.54 14.72
N PRO A 8 -5.96 10.29 14.63
CA PRO A 8 -5.59 9.51 15.80
C PRO A 8 -4.32 10.02 16.48
N LYS A 9 -3.49 10.81 15.78
CA LYS A 9 -2.22 11.34 16.30
C LYS A 9 -2.43 12.58 17.18
N CYS A 10 -3.27 13.51 16.76
CA CYS A 10 -3.44 14.80 17.45
C CYS A 10 -4.88 15.10 17.89
N GLY A 11 -5.85 14.23 17.60
CA GLY A 11 -7.25 14.39 18.00
C GLY A 11 -8.06 15.38 17.16
N GLU A 12 -7.43 16.16 16.28
CA GLU A 12 -8.08 17.18 15.45
C GLU A 12 -9.02 16.58 14.39
N ARG A 13 -10.06 17.35 14.02
CA ARG A 13 -11.03 16.98 12.98
C ARG A 13 -10.74 17.57 11.60
N ASN A 14 -9.56 18.15 11.41
CA ASN A 14 -9.09 18.65 10.12
C ASN A 14 -8.50 17.50 9.28
N VAL A 15 -9.36 16.58 8.84
CA VAL A 15 -8.98 15.43 8.00
C VAL A 15 -9.46 15.66 6.57
N ARG A 16 -8.57 15.46 5.59
CA ARG A 16 -8.87 15.52 4.15
C ARG A 16 -8.61 14.16 3.53
N SER A 17 -9.40 13.77 2.53
CA SER A 17 -9.20 12.52 1.77
C SER A 17 -9.08 12.80 0.27
N ASN A 18 -8.44 11.88 -0.45
CA ASN A 18 -8.38 11.89 -1.91
C ASN A 18 -9.33 10.86 -2.57
N THR A 19 -10.26 10.28 -1.81
CA THR A 19 -11.18 9.20 -2.21
C THR A 19 -12.11 9.59 -3.37
N ASN A 20 -12.37 10.90 -3.56
CA ASN A 20 -13.27 11.41 -4.60
C ASN A 20 -12.56 11.77 -5.92
N ARG A 21 -11.33 11.30 -6.15
CA ARG A 21 -10.57 11.64 -7.35
C ARG A 21 -11.03 10.83 -8.57
N LYS A 22 -11.23 11.54 -9.70
CA LYS A 22 -11.53 10.94 -11.01
C LYS A 22 -10.36 10.17 -11.63
N PHE A 23 -9.13 10.47 -11.21
CA PHE A 23 -7.91 9.87 -11.77
C PHE A 23 -7.06 9.23 -10.66
N PRO A 24 -7.13 7.90 -10.48
CA PRO A 24 -6.39 7.18 -9.44
C PRO A 24 -4.90 7.00 -9.75
N ALA A 25 -4.45 7.31 -10.98
CA ALA A 25 -3.16 6.90 -11.51
C ALA A 25 -1.91 7.44 -10.77
N LEU A 26 -2.05 8.48 -9.93
CA LEU A 26 -0.91 9.12 -9.26
C LEU A 26 -0.70 8.66 -7.80
N ASN A 27 -1.58 7.81 -7.26
CA ASN A 27 -1.45 7.32 -5.88
C ASN A 27 -1.69 5.81 -5.84
N THR A 28 -0.65 5.05 -6.17
CA THR A 28 -0.71 3.60 -6.28
C THR A 28 0.46 2.93 -5.56
N ILE A 29 0.29 1.64 -5.26
CA ILE A 29 1.39 0.73 -4.90
C ILE A 29 1.56 -0.33 -5.96
N THR A 30 2.79 -0.79 -6.17
CA THR A 30 3.07 -1.92 -7.06
C THR A 30 2.75 -3.21 -6.33
N LEU A 31 1.85 -4.02 -6.89
CA LEU A 31 1.49 -5.32 -6.31
C LEU A 31 2.45 -6.43 -6.73
N GLY A 32 2.98 -6.33 -7.94
CA GLY A 32 3.89 -7.29 -8.53
C GLY A 32 4.29 -6.88 -9.95
N SER A 33 5.39 -7.45 -10.43
CA SER A 33 5.80 -7.35 -11.82
C SER A 33 5.79 -8.77 -12.40
N GLY A 34 4.82 -9.06 -13.26
CA GLY A 34 4.93 -10.22 -14.14
C GLY A 34 5.97 -9.96 -15.23
N THR A 35 6.24 -10.97 -16.06
CA THR A 35 7.20 -10.88 -17.17
C THR A 35 6.83 -9.82 -18.21
N CYS A 36 5.54 -9.48 -18.38
CA CYS A 36 5.11 -8.40 -19.29
C CYS A 36 4.09 -7.38 -18.73
N ASP A 37 3.51 -7.57 -17.53
CA ASP A 37 2.54 -6.61 -16.96
C ASP A 37 2.89 -6.19 -15.53
N LYS A 38 2.90 -4.87 -15.30
CA LYS A 38 2.99 -4.29 -13.95
C LYS A 38 1.58 -4.09 -13.39
N ARG A 39 1.28 -4.73 -12.27
CA ARG A 39 0.00 -4.55 -11.57
C ARG A 39 0.14 -3.48 -10.48
N TYR A 40 -0.80 -2.56 -10.45
CA TYR A 40 -0.86 -1.47 -9.48
C TYR A 40 -2.19 -1.46 -8.75
N ALA A 41 -2.15 -1.21 -7.44
CA ALA A 41 -3.35 -0.96 -6.65
C ALA A 41 -3.47 0.53 -6.32
N PRO A 42 -4.62 1.17 -6.58
CA PRO A 42 -4.87 2.54 -6.15
C PRO A 42 -5.05 2.63 -4.64
N LEU A 43 -4.58 3.74 -4.07
CA LEU A 43 -4.67 4.04 -2.65
C LEU A 43 -5.63 5.21 -2.37
N ASP A 44 -6.48 5.03 -1.37
CA ASP A 44 -7.19 6.10 -0.67
C ASP A 44 -6.32 6.62 0.46
N THR A 45 -5.94 7.88 0.38
CA THR A 45 -5.12 8.58 1.37
C THR A 45 -5.94 9.59 2.14
N TYR A 46 -5.76 9.58 3.46
CA TYR A 46 -6.28 10.55 4.41
C TYR A 46 -5.11 11.32 5.02
N ILE A 47 -5.21 12.64 5.08
CA ILE A 47 -4.19 13.53 5.65
C ILE A 47 -4.80 14.47 6.69
N CYS A 48 -4.14 14.59 7.84
CA CYS A 48 -4.47 15.61 8.83
C CYS A 48 -3.87 16.94 8.41
N GLY A 49 -4.71 17.92 8.07
CA GLY A 49 -4.25 19.26 7.72
C GLY A 49 -3.60 20.03 8.88
N SER A 50 -3.78 19.57 10.13
CA SER A 50 -3.22 20.23 11.32
C SER A 50 -1.84 19.70 11.72
N CYS A 51 -1.61 18.38 11.63
CA CYS A 51 -0.36 17.76 12.10
C CYS A 51 0.40 16.96 11.04
N GLY A 52 -0.13 16.88 9.81
CA GLY A 52 0.51 16.17 8.70
C GLY A 52 0.50 14.64 8.80
N TYR A 53 -0.19 14.05 9.78
CA TYR A 53 -0.33 12.58 9.86
C TYR A 53 -1.12 12.04 8.65
N VAL A 54 -0.67 10.92 8.09
CA VAL A 54 -1.21 10.31 6.87
C VAL A 54 -1.55 8.84 7.10
N GLU A 55 -2.72 8.42 6.62
CA GLU A 55 -3.11 7.01 6.49
C GLU A 55 -3.43 6.72 5.01
N SER A 56 -2.92 5.62 4.46
CA SER A 56 -3.22 5.16 3.10
C SER A 56 -3.79 3.75 3.12
N TYR A 57 -4.84 3.52 2.34
CA TYR A 57 -5.59 2.27 2.27
C TYR A 57 -5.71 1.83 0.81
N VAL A 58 -5.60 0.53 0.54
CA VAL A 58 -5.93 -0.02 -0.78
C VAL A 58 -7.41 0.22 -1.06
N ALA A 59 -7.72 0.91 -2.17
CA ALA A 59 -9.08 1.37 -2.47
C ALA A 59 -9.98 0.25 -3.03
N LYS A 60 -9.37 -0.80 -3.59
CA LYS A 60 -10.06 -1.86 -4.33
C LYS A 60 -10.01 -3.20 -3.59
N PRO A 61 -11.16 -3.82 -3.28
CA PRO A 61 -11.20 -5.14 -2.63
C PRO A 61 -10.46 -6.23 -3.41
N GLU A 62 -10.52 -6.20 -4.74
CA GLU A 62 -9.84 -7.18 -5.60
C GLU A 62 -8.31 -7.13 -5.46
N ASP A 63 -7.75 -5.96 -5.21
CA ASP A 63 -6.31 -5.79 -4.98
C ASP A 63 -5.91 -6.23 -3.56
N LEU A 64 -6.80 -6.05 -2.58
CA LEU A 64 -6.61 -6.62 -1.23
C LEU A 64 -6.60 -8.14 -1.25
N ASN A 65 -7.48 -8.77 -2.02
CA ASN A 65 -7.49 -10.24 -2.18
C ASN A 65 -6.18 -10.71 -2.81
N TYR A 66 -5.71 -10.05 -3.88
CA TYR A 66 -4.43 -10.37 -4.50
C TYR A 66 -3.26 -10.26 -3.50
N ILE A 67 -3.21 -9.20 -2.69
CA ILE A 67 -2.18 -9.04 -1.65
C ILE A 67 -2.23 -10.19 -0.65
N GLN A 68 -3.41 -10.57 -0.18
CA GLN A 68 -3.57 -11.67 0.79
C GLN A 68 -3.12 -13.03 0.23
N GLU A 69 -3.34 -13.27 -1.06
CA GLU A 69 -2.95 -14.52 -1.72
C GLU A 69 -1.46 -14.57 -2.07
N GLN A 70 -0.87 -13.45 -2.48
CA GLN A 70 0.46 -13.42 -3.10
C GLN A 70 1.57 -12.92 -2.17
N TRP A 71 1.26 -12.08 -1.17
CA TRP A 71 2.27 -11.53 -0.27
C TRP A 71 2.44 -12.41 0.97
N ALA A 72 3.68 -12.59 1.39
CA ALA A 72 3.97 -13.36 2.59
C ALA A 72 3.48 -12.64 3.85
N LEU A 73 2.86 -13.40 4.76
CA LEU A 73 2.57 -12.92 6.11
C LEU A 73 3.87 -12.63 6.87
N VAL A 74 3.99 -11.42 7.40
CA VAL A 74 5.08 -11.07 8.31
C VAL A 74 4.89 -11.84 9.63
N GLN A 75 5.84 -12.70 9.97
CA GLN A 75 5.84 -13.39 11.25
C GLN A 75 6.24 -12.40 12.35
N VAL A 76 5.39 -12.27 13.38
CA VAL A 76 5.71 -11.47 14.55
C VAL A 76 6.66 -12.28 15.43
N ASN A 77 7.97 -12.10 15.26
CA ASN A 77 8.93 -12.65 16.21
C ASN A 77 8.81 -11.87 17.51
N SER A 78 8.18 -12.46 18.50
CA SER A 78 8.13 -11.98 19.89
C SER A 78 9.53 -12.08 20.51
N GLY A 79 10.40 -11.14 20.15
CA GLY A 79 11.71 -10.88 20.79
C GLY A 79 12.92 -11.18 19.90
N LEU A 80 13.70 -10.13 19.62
CA LEU A 80 15.05 -10.03 18.99
C LEU A 80 15.11 -9.52 17.53
N PRO A 81 16.16 -8.75 17.18
CA PRO A 81 16.12 -7.76 16.10
C PRO A 81 16.05 -8.40 14.71
N ILE A 82 15.36 -7.71 13.82
CA ILE A 82 15.06 -8.10 12.44
C ILE A 82 16.37 -8.42 11.70
N VAL A 83 16.68 -9.71 11.54
CA VAL A 83 17.64 -10.15 10.53
C VAL A 83 16.91 -10.05 9.19
N LEU A 84 17.43 -9.15 8.35
CA LEU A 84 17.08 -8.92 6.95
C LEU A 84 16.64 -10.23 6.26
N VAL A 85 15.33 -10.34 5.98
CA VAL A 85 14.85 -11.31 4.99
C VAL A 85 15.35 -10.79 3.65
N LYS A 86 16.41 -11.41 3.12
CA LYS A 86 16.87 -11.17 1.75
C LYS A 86 15.68 -11.45 0.83
N GLN A 87 15.22 -10.42 0.12
CA GLN A 87 14.31 -10.63 -1.00
C GLN A 87 15.02 -11.54 -1.99
N ALA A 88 14.46 -12.73 -2.23
CA ALA A 88 14.90 -13.57 -3.32
C ALA A 88 14.54 -12.84 -4.62
N GLN A 89 15.56 -12.34 -5.31
CA GLN A 89 15.41 -11.88 -6.68
C GLN A 89 15.19 -13.13 -7.54
N ALA A 90 13.97 -13.27 -8.07
CA ALA A 90 13.73 -14.22 -9.14
C ALA A 90 14.59 -13.82 -10.34
N THR A 91 15.53 -14.68 -10.73
CA THR A 91 16.30 -14.54 -11.97
C THR A 91 15.34 -14.67 -13.14
N THR A 92 14.99 -13.56 -13.79
CA THR A 92 14.30 -13.61 -15.07
C THR A 92 15.34 -13.99 -16.13
N ASN A 93 15.27 -15.23 -16.61
CA ASN A 93 15.76 -15.53 -17.95
C ASN A 93 14.97 -14.62 -18.90
N GLY A 94 15.69 -13.72 -19.57
CA GLY A 94 15.09 -12.65 -20.36
C GLY A 94 14.24 -13.22 -21.49
N GLU A 95 12.94 -13.00 -21.40
CA GLU A 95 12.03 -13.07 -22.53
C GLU A 95 11.67 -11.63 -22.88
N VAL A 96 12.05 -11.21 -24.08
CA VAL A 96 11.84 -9.84 -24.58
C VAL A 96 10.37 -9.72 -24.96
N CYS A 97 9.60 -8.88 -24.26
CA CYS A 97 8.25 -8.54 -24.68
C CYS A 97 8.34 -7.73 -26.00
N HIS A 98 7.70 -8.24 -27.06
CA HIS A 98 7.66 -7.65 -28.40
C HIS A 98 6.78 -6.41 -28.49
#